data_AF-A0A9D1H0E0-F1
#
_entry.id   AF-A0A9D1H0E0-F1
#
_cell.length_a   1.000
_cell.length_b   1.000
_cell.length_c   1.000
_cell.angle_alpha   90.00
_cell.angle_beta   90.00
_cell.angle_gamma   90.00
#
_symmetry.space_group_name_H-M   'P 1'
#
loop_
_entity.id
_entity.type
_entity.pdbx_description
1 polymer ?
#
loop_
_entity_poly.entity_id
_entity_poly.type
_entity_poly.pdbx_seq_one_letter_code
_entity_poly.pdbx_strand_id
1 'polypeptide(L)'
;MLDVMQLDKHLESVRQGVQQAAALADEHSQDIARRLGDAVESSVRLSLIDALSDASAEISADLAPGSVEFRLSNGEPQFVVTPPPAPAPVVEPEPEVDWSEDEDSEQVRITLRLPSSVKKGVDEAADAEGVSTNTWLLQQIRRSLARKRSRSGADNFASYIESTVENAMDAAFGPFSDGSWGGSSSGPTSQAPFPSGFPFGSDDGRNRNRKNSRTKNYKGWAQ
;
A
#
# COMPACT_ATOMS: atom_id res chain seq x y z
N MET A 1 -1.34 24.60 -0.72
CA MET A 1 -0.30 25.13 0.19
C MET A 1 -0.92 25.03 1.57
N LEU A 2 -0.56 24.01 2.36
CA LEU A 2 -1.07 23.88 3.73
C LEU A 2 -0.52 25.06 4.53
N ASP A 3 -1.40 25.76 5.25
CA ASP A 3 -1.01 26.89 6.09
C ASP A 3 -0.06 26.36 7.19
N VAL A 4 1.07 27.04 7.39
CA VAL A 4 2.05 26.63 8.39
C VAL A 4 1.49 27.00 9.76
N MET A 5 1.39 26.02 10.66
CA MET A 5 0.88 26.26 12.01
C MET A 5 1.86 27.15 12.78
N GLN A 6 1.38 28.29 13.28
CA GLN A 6 2.18 29.27 14.02
C GLN A 6 1.98 29.10 15.53
N LEU A 7 2.77 28.22 16.16
CA LEU A 7 2.62 27.89 17.58
C LEU A 7 2.88 29.10 18.50
N ASP A 8 3.79 29.99 18.11
CA ASP A 8 4.16 31.19 18.88
C ASP A 8 2.97 32.12 19.12
N LYS A 9 2.04 32.22 18.16
CA LYS A 9 0.80 33.00 18.31
C LYS A 9 -0.06 32.46 19.46
N HIS A 10 -0.13 31.14 19.61
CA HIS A 10 -0.93 30.51 20.65
C HIS A 10 -0.28 30.69 22.02
N LEU A 11 1.05 30.58 22.10
CA LEU A 11 1.81 30.83 23.32
C LEU A 11 1.69 32.28 23.78
N GLU A 12 1.77 33.23 22.85
CA GLU A 12 1.55 34.65 23.15
C GLU A 12 0.14 34.89 23.70
N SER A 13 -0.87 34.24 23.13
CA SER A 13 -2.25 34.34 23.62
C SER A 13 -2.39 33.82 25.06
N VAL A 14 -1.70 32.73 25.41
CA VAL A 14 -1.69 32.20 26.78
C VAL A 14 -1.03 33.20 27.73
N ARG A 15 0.13 33.74 27.35
CA ARG A 15 0.85 34.74 28.15
C ARG A 15 -0.01 35.99 28.40
N GLN A 16 -0.66 36.50 27.36
CA GLN A 16 -1.59 37.64 27.48
C GLN A 16 -2.79 37.29 28.37
N GLY A 17 -3.34 36.08 28.26
CA GLY A 17 -4.41 35.62 29.15
C GLY A 17 -4.03 35.62 30.63
N VAL A 18 -2.82 35.15 30.96
CA VAL A 18 -2.29 35.17 32.33
C VAL A 18 -2.13 36.62 32.84
N GLN A 19 -1.61 37.53 32.01
CA GLN A 19 -1.47 38.94 32.38
C GLN A 19 -2.83 39.64 32.55
N GLN A 20 -3.79 39.35 31.68
CA GLN A 20 -5.16 39.90 31.78
C GLN A 20 -5.86 39.43 33.05
N ALA A 21 -5.70 38.16 33.44
CA ALA A 21 -6.24 37.64 34.69
C ALA A 21 -5.67 38.36 35.93
N ALA A 22 -4.43 38.82 35.86
CA ALA A 22 -3.77 39.57 36.93
C ALA A 22 -3.98 41.09 36.85
N ALA A 23 -4.67 41.63 35.84
CA ALA A 23 -4.69 43.07 35.55
C ALA A 23 -5.31 43.94 36.66
N LEU A 24 -6.19 43.38 37.50
CA LEU A 24 -6.80 44.08 38.64
C LEU A 24 -6.06 43.83 39.98
N ALA A 25 -5.01 43.01 39.96
CA ALA A 25 -4.22 42.72 41.14
C ALA A 25 -3.21 43.84 41.45
N ASP A 26 -2.58 43.77 42.61
CA ASP A 26 -1.47 44.65 42.98
C ASP A 26 -0.23 44.46 42.08
N GLU A 27 0.70 45.42 42.10
CA GLU A 27 1.90 45.42 41.26
C GLU A 27 2.80 44.19 41.48
N HIS A 28 2.89 43.68 42.72
CA HIS A 28 3.71 42.51 43.02
C HIS A 28 3.11 41.25 42.39
N SER A 29 1.80 41.08 42.53
CA SER A 29 1.05 39.99 41.90
C SER A 29 1.13 40.03 40.37
N GLN A 30 1.05 41.22 39.77
CA GLN A 30 1.23 41.39 38.32
C GLN A 30 2.66 41.02 37.85
N ASP A 31 3.69 41.35 38.64
CA ASP A 31 5.07 40.96 38.32
C ASP A 31 5.27 39.44 38.39
N ILE A 32 4.68 38.79 39.40
CA ILE A 32 4.69 37.32 39.52
C ILE A 32 3.99 36.69 38.30
N ALA A 33 2.82 37.19 37.91
CA ALA A 33 2.06 36.65 36.78
C ALA A 33 2.86 36.75 35.46
N ARG A 34 3.57 37.86 35.23
CA ARG A 34 4.42 38.04 34.05
C ARG A 34 5.56 37.02 34.02
N ARG A 35 6.30 36.89 35.12
CA ARG A 35 7.42 35.93 35.25
C ARG A 35 6.96 34.49 35.12
N LEU A 36 5.80 34.17 35.68
CA LEU A 36 5.21 32.84 35.56
C LEU A 36 4.85 32.54 34.11
N GLY A 37 4.22 33.49 33.41
CA GLY A 37 3.90 33.37 31.99
C GLY A 37 5.14 33.07 31.13
N ASP A 38 6.24 33.78 31.38
CA ASP A 38 7.51 33.55 30.68
C ASP A 38 8.13 32.20 31.05
N ALA A 39 8.02 31.78 32.32
CA ALA A 39 8.63 30.53 32.81
C ALA A 39 7.91 29.27 32.30
N VAL A 40 6.59 29.32 32.08
CA VAL A 40 5.81 28.14 31.65
C VAL A 40 5.78 27.93 30.15
N GLU A 41 6.26 28.90 29.35
CA GLU A 41 6.14 28.86 27.88
C GLU A 41 6.71 27.56 27.29
N SER A 42 7.90 27.13 27.74
CA SER A 42 8.55 25.91 27.24
C SER A 42 7.74 24.65 27.57
N SER A 43 7.16 24.58 28.77
CA SER A 43 6.34 23.45 29.21
C SER A 43 5.01 23.39 28.46
N VAL A 44 4.37 24.54 28.23
CA VAL A 44 3.13 24.63 27.45
C VAL A 44 3.40 24.26 25.99
N ARG A 45 4.50 24.74 25.40
CA ARG A 45 4.90 24.39 24.04
C ARG A 45 5.05 22.88 23.87
N LEU A 46 5.79 22.24 24.78
CA LEU A 46 6.00 20.79 24.74
C LEU A 46 4.66 20.05 24.89
N SER A 47 3.83 20.44 25.85
CA SER A 47 2.52 19.81 26.06
C SER A 47 1.59 19.94 24.84
N LEU A 48 1.66 21.06 24.11
CA LEU A 48 0.90 21.24 22.86
C LEU A 48 1.42 20.33 21.75
N ILE A 49 2.74 20.17 21.64
CA ILE A 49 3.37 19.26 20.67
C ILE A 49 2.95 17.82 20.94
N ASP A 50 2.96 17.39 22.20
CA ASP A 50 2.52 16.04 22.58
C ASP A 50 1.04 15.83 22.25
N ALA A 51 0.17 16.76 22.65
CA ALA A 51 -1.26 16.68 22.37
C ALA A 51 -1.60 16.65 20.86
N LEU A 52 -0.88 17.42 20.04
CA LEU A 52 -1.05 17.40 18.59
C LEU A 52 -0.54 16.10 17.97
N SER A 53 0.52 15.51 18.53
CA SER A 53 1.06 14.22 18.08
C SER A 53 0.06 13.11 18.35
N ASP A 54 -0.51 13.07 19.55
CA ASP A 54 -1.56 12.10 19.93
C ASP A 54 -2.81 12.24 19.04
N ALA A 55 -3.29 13.48 18.86
CA ALA A 55 -4.45 13.75 18.00
C ALA A 55 -4.21 13.33 16.54
N SER A 56 -2.98 13.47 16.04
CA SER A 56 -2.64 13.05 14.67
C SER A 56 -2.69 11.54 14.52
N ALA A 57 -2.19 10.81 15.52
CA ALA A 57 -2.25 9.34 15.52
C ALA A 57 -3.69 8.84 15.52
N GLU A 58 -4.57 9.45 16.33
CA GLU A 58 -6.01 9.15 16.35
C GLU A 58 -6.66 9.41 14.99
N ILE A 59 -6.44 10.58 14.40
CA ILE A 59 -6.98 10.92 13.07
C ILE A 59 -6.43 9.99 11.99
N SER A 60 -5.15 9.62 12.07
CA SER A 60 -4.53 8.73 11.09
C SER A 60 -5.14 7.32 11.12
N ALA A 61 -5.53 6.83 12.29
CA ALA A 61 -6.20 5.54 12.41
C ALA A 61 -7.58 5.57 11.74
N ASP A 62 -8.32 6.67 11.89
CA ASP A 62 -9.65 6.85 11.30
C ASP A 62 -9.62 7.13 9.78
N LEU A 63 -8.51 7.63 9.24
CA LEU A 63 -8.39 8.03 7.84
C LEU A 63 -8.01 6.89 6.88
N ALA A 64 -7.71 5.69 7.37
CA ALA A 64 -7.22 4.58 6.56
C ALA A 64 -8.11 4.32 5.30
N PRO A 65 -7.50 4.13 4.11
CA PRO A 65 -6.08 3.92 3.83
C PRO A 65 -5.23 5.20 3.67
N GLY A 66 -5.76 6.39 3.98
CA GLY A 66 -4.97 7.61 4.11
C GLY A 66 -4.32 7.73 5.50
N SER A 67 -3.40 8.68 5.66
CA SER A 67 -2.74 8.95 6.94
C SER A 67 -2.54 10.45 7.18
N VAL A 68 -2.43 10.82 8.46
CA VAL A 68 -2.04 12.17 8.89
C VAL A 68 -0.89 12.04 9.87
N GLU A 69 0.24 12.66 9.55
CA GLU A 69 1.42 12.70 10.42
C GLU A 69 1.70 14.12 10.88
N PHE A 70 2.07 14.27 12.15
CA PHE A 70 2.60 15.51 12.68
C PHE A 70 4.11 15.43 12.77
N ARG A 71 4.81 16.45 12.25
CA ARG A 71 6.27 16.53 12.25
C ARG A 71 6.76 17.92 12.61
N LEU A 72 7.93 18.00 13.22
CA LEU A 72 8.67 19.24 13.42
C LEU A 72 9.74 19.38 12.34
N SER A 73 9.70 20.46 11.55
CA SER A 73 10.69 20.76 10.52
C SER A 73 11.28 22.14 10.78
N ASN A 74 12.59 22.22 11.01
CA ASN A 74 13.28 23.45 11.41
C ASN A 74 12.68 24.12 12.67
N GLY A 75 12.11 23.33 13.58
CA GLY A 75 11.43 23.83 14.77
C GLY A 75 9.97 24.26 14.54
N GLU A 76 9.49 24.23 13.30
CA GLU A 76 8.12 24.59 12.94
C GLU A 76 7.23 23.33 12.85
N PRO A 77 6.04 23.34 13.48
CA PRO A 77 5.08 22.24 13.40
C PRO A 77 4.41 22.15 12.03
N GLN A 78 4.33 20.94 11.48
CA GLN A 78 3.73 20.67 10.18
C GLN A 78 2.91 19.38 10.19
N PHE A 79 1.79 19.40 9.46
CA PHE A 79 1.01 18.21 9.15
C PHE A 79 1.35 17.71 7.75
N VAL A 80 1.59 16.41 7.63
CA VAL A 80 1.72 15.70 6.36
C VAL A 80 0.49 14.83 6.22
N VAL A 81 -0.30 15.11 5.18
CA VAL A 81 -1.51 14.33 4.89
C VAL A 81 -1.24 13.49 3.66
N THR A 82 -1.35 12.18 3.82
CA THR A 82 -1.31 11.22 2.73
C THR A 82 -2.75 10.82 2.42
N PRO A 83 -3.34 11.27 1.31
CA PRO A 83 -4.68 10.84 0.95
C PRO A 83 -4.70 9.34 0.63
N PRO A 84 -5.84 8.67 0.82
CA PRO A 84 -5.99 7.27 0.45
C PRO A 84 -5.64 7.08 -1.03
N PRO A 85 -4.96 5.98 -1.41
CA PRO A 85 -4.66 5.71 -2.81
C PRO A 85 -5.94 5.72 -3.62
N ALA A 86 -5.94 6.47 -4.72
CA ALA A 86 -7.06 6.44 -5.66
C ALA A 86 -7.30 4.98 -6.07
N PRO A 87 -8.56 4.51 -6.14
CA PRO A 87 -8.85 3.16 -6.56
C PRO A 87 -8.16 2.91 -7.90
N ALA A 88 -7.29 1.91 -7.94
CA ALA A 88 -6.64 1.51 -9.18
C ALA A 88 -7.74 1.23 -10.22
N PRO A 89 -7.59 1.68 -11.47
CA PRO A 89 -8.47 1.18 -12.52
C PRO A 89 -8.37 -0.34 -12.48
N VAL A 90 -9.51 -1.02 -12.40
CA VAL A 90 -9.58 -2.48 -12.45
C VAL A 90 -8.98 -2.89 -13.79
N VAL A 91 -7.70 -3.26 -13.80
CA VAL A 91 -7.06 -3.84 -14.98
C VAL A 91 -7.50 -5.30 -14.96
N GLU A 92 -8.50 -5.59 -15.78
CA GLU A 92 -8.81 -6.95 -16.24
C GLU A 92 -7.47 -7.61 -16.64
N PRO A 93 -7.18 -8.86 -16.22
CA PRO A 93 -5.92 -9.51 -16.54
C PRO A 93 -5.71 -9.47 -18.06
N GLU A 94 -4.76 -8.64 -18.52
CA GLU A 94 -4.40 -8.63 -19.92
C GLU A 94 -3.92 -10.05 -20.28
N PRO A 95 -4.40 -10.62 -21.40
CA PRO A 95 -3.98 -11.94 -21.81
C PRO A 95 -2.45 -11.96 -21.89
N GLU A 96 -1.84 -13.02 -21.34
CA GLU A 96 -0.41 -13.25 -21.47
C GLU A 96 -0.07 -13.27 -22.97
N VAL A 97 0.50 -12.17 -23.47
CA VAL A 97 1.00 -12.14 -24.84
C VAL A 97 2.21 -13.08 -24.86
N ASP A 98 2.00 -14.26 -25.40
CA ASP A 98 3.05 -15.21 -25.71
C ASP A 98 3.91 -14.61 -26.83
N TRP A 99 5.19 -14.44 -26.56
CA TRP A 99 6.17 -13.94 -27.52
C TRP A 99 6.96 -15.07 -28.16
N SER A 100 6.49 -16.32 -28.00
CA SER A 100 7.02 -17.49 -28.68
C SER A 100 6.99 -17.26 -30.19
N GLU A 101 8.01 -17.78 -30.86
CA GLU A 101 8.11 -17.72 -32.31
C GLU A 101 7.17 -18.76 -32.87
N ASP A 102 5.90 -18.39 -33.05
CA ASP A 102 5.05 -19.11 -33.99
C ASP A 102 5.65 -18.91 -35.38
N GLU A 103 5.99 -20.00 -36.07
CA GLU A 103 6.52 -19.96 -37.44
C GLU A 103 5.56 -19.24 -38.41
N ASP A 104 4.29 -19.07 -38.00
CA ASP A 104 3.21 -18.36 -38.72
C ASP A 104 3.00 -16.88 -38.29
N SER A 105 3.89 -16.31 -37.46
CA SER A 105 3.76 -14.91 -37.01
C SER A 105 4.13 -13.88 -38.09
N GLU A 106 3.32 -12.83 -38.22
CA GLU A 106 3.54 -11.76 -39.20
C GLU A 106 4.80 -10.95 -38.87
N GLN A 107 5.87 -11.14 -39.66
CA GLN A 107 7.13 -10.42 -39.45
C GLN A 107 7.05 -8.99 -39.98
N VAL A 108 7.10 -8.01 -39.07
CA VAL A 108 7.14 -6.58 -39.42
C VAL A 108 8.59 -6.11 -39.57
N ARG A 109 8.95 -5.61 -40.76
CA ARG A 109 10.29 -5.04 -41.02
C ARG A 109 10.41 -3.61 -40.49
N ILE A 110 11.44 -3.35 -39.69
CA ILE A 110 11.76 -2.03 -39.14
C ILE A 110 13.12 -1.55 -39.68
N THR A 111 13.20 -0.28 -40.10
CA THR A 111 14.48 0.36 -40.49
C THR A 111 14.94 1.30 -39.38
N LEU A 112 16.10 1.02 -38.77
CA LEU A 112 16.66 1.79 -37.66
C LEU A 112 17.94 2.51 -38.09
N ARG A 113 18.07 3.79 -37.75
CA ARG A 113 19.31 4.57 -37.93
C ARG A 113 20.05 4.66 -36.61
N LEU A 114 21.22 4.05 -36.53
CA LEU A 114 22.05 4.02 -35.32
C LEU A 114 23.29 4.91 -35.51
N PRO A 115 23.72 5.66 -34.48
CA PRO A 115 25.07 6.21 -34.44
C PRO A 115 26.12 5.10 -34.58
N SER A 116 27.25 5.40 -35.22
CA SER A 116 28.30 4.41 -35.52
C SER A 116 28.87 3.73 -34.28
N SER A 117 28.99 4.46 -33.17
CA SER A 117 29.43 3.93 -31.87
C SER A 117 28.45 2.90 -31.31
N VAL A 118 27.14 3.15 -31.43
CA VAL A 118 26.09 2.27 -30.92
C VAL A 118 26.03 0.99 -31.74
N LYS A 119 26.09 1.08 -33.08
CA LYS A 119 26.14 -0.11 -33.94
C LYS A 119 27.34 -0.99 -33.59
N LYS A 120 28.53 -0.40 -33.43
CA LYS A 120 29.75 -1.15 -33.11
C LYS A 120 29.63 -1.92 -31.78
N GLY A 121 29.08 -1.28 -30.74
CA GLY A 121 28.89 -1.94 -29.44
C GLY A 121 27.85 -3.07 -29.49
N VAL A 122 26.81 -2.92 -30.31
CA VAL A 122 25.81 -3.98 -30.53
C VAL A 122 26.42 -5.17 -31.26
N ASP A 123 27.20 -4.93 -32.32
CA ASP A 123 27.84 -6.01 -33.08
C ASP A 123 28.84 -6.79 -32.21
N GLU A 124 29.64 -6.11 -31.38
CA GLU A 124 30.58 -6.74 -30.44
C GLU A 124 29.86 -7.58 -29.36
N ALA A 125 28.73 -7.10 -28.84
CA ALA A 125 27.92 -7.84 -27.88
C ALA A 125 27.24 -9.08 -28.49
N ALA A 126 26.80 -8.97 -29.75
CA ALA A 126 26.24 -10.09 -30.49
C ALA A 126 27.30 -11.16 -30.80
N ASP A 127 28.50 -10.73 -31.21
CA ASP A 127 29.65 -11.62 -31.45
C ASP A 127 30.08 -12.34 -30.17
N ALA A 128 30.09 -11.65 -29.03
CA ALA A 128 30.41 -12.25 -27.73
C ALA A 128 29.40 -13.32 -27.30
N GLU A 129 28.13 -13.17 -27.69
CA GLU A 129 27.06 -14.15 -27.44
C GLU A 129 26.91 -15.19 -28.57
N GLY A 130 27.70 -15.09 -29.64
CA GLY A 130 27.70 -16.04 -30.77
C GLY A 130 26.38 -16.03 -31.58
N VAL A 131 25.64 -14.93 -31.56
CA VAL A 131 24.32 -14.80 -32.20
C VAL A 131 24.33 -13.67 -33.24
N SER A 132 23.36 -13.68 -34.16
CA SER A 132 23.22 -12.57 -35.10
C SER A 132 22.83 -11.28 -34.38
N THR A 133 23.28 -10.13 -34.90
CA THR A 133 22.90 -8.80 -34.38
C THR A 133 21.38 -8.63 -34.25
N ASN A 134 20.61 -9.14 -35.22
CA ASN A 134 19.14 -9.05 -35.18
C ASN A 134 18.55 -9.90 -34.05
N THR A 135 19.06 -11.11 -33.87
CA THR A 135 18.65 -12.01 -32.77
C THR A 135 18.99 -11.39 -31.41
N TRP A 136 20.19 -10.83 -31.29
CA TRP A 136 20.63 -10.18 -30.06
C TRP A 136 19.73 -8.99 -29.71
N LEU A 137 19.42 -8.11 -30.68
CA LEU A 137 18.51 -6.97 -30.48
C LEU A 137 17.10 -7.42 -30.09
N LEU A 138 16.56 -8.45 -30.74
CA LEU A 138 15.24 -8.99 -30.43
C LEU A 138 15.18 -9.50 -28.98
N GLN A 139 16.20 -10.22 -28.54
CA GLN A 139 16.29 -10.69 -27.16
C GLN A 139 16.37 -9.54 -26.16
N GLN A 140 17.14 -8.48 -26.43
CA GLN A 140 17.21 -7.31 -25.55
C GLN A 140 15.85 -6.59 -25.44
N ILE A 141 15.12 -6.48 -26.56
CA ILE A 141 13.78 -5.90 -26.55
C ILE A 141 12.83 -6.77 -25.72
N ARG A 142 12.79 -8.09 -25.95
CA ARG A 142 11.99 -9.03 -25.16
C ARG A 142 12.30 -8.94 -23.66
N ARG A 143 13.58 -8.91 -23.28
CA ARG A 143 14.03 -8.75 -21.89
C ARG A 143 13.59 -7.42 -21.28
N SER A 144 13.66 -6.31 -22.03
CA SER A 144 13.25 -4.99 -21.53
C SER A 144 11.73 -4.89 -21.33
N LEU A 145 10.95 -5.48 -22.24
CA LEU A 145 9.49 -5.58 -22.12
C LEU A 145 9.07 -6.49 -20.96
N ALA A 146 9.74 -7.63 -20.77
CA ALA A 146 9.51 -8.52 -19.64
C ALA A 146 9.83 -7.83 -18.29
N ARG A 147 10.94 -7.06 -18.22
CA ARG A 147 11.33 -6.32 -17.02
C ARG A 147 10.33 -5.24 -16.64
N LYS A 148 9.75 -4.53 -17.63
CA LYS A 148 8.73 -3.52 -17.38
C LYS A 148 7.48 -4.14 -16.75
N ARG A 149 7.07 -5.31 -17.26
CA ARG A 149 5.95 -6.09 -16.69
C ARG A 149 6.27 -6.64 -15.30
N SER A 150 7.47 -7.18 -15.08
CA SER A 150 7.85 -7.73 -13.77
C SER A 150 7.93 -6.66 -12.69
N ARG A 151 8.32 -5.42 -13.02
CA ARG A 151 8.32 -4.30 -12.07
C ARG A 151 6.90 -3.92 -11.68
N SER A 152 6.02 -3.74 -12.67
CA SER A 152 4.60 -3.49 -12.40
C SER A 152 3.96 -4.60 -11.56
N GLY A 153 4.28 -5.88 -11.83
CA GLY A 153 3.77 -7.01 -11.05
C GLY A 153 4.39 -7.14 -9.66
N ALA A 154 5.66 -6.78 -9.48
CA ALA A 154 6.33 -6.77 -8.17
C ALA A 154 5.80 -5.65 -7.28
N ASP A 155 5.52 -4.48 -7.86
CA ASP A 155 4.87 -3.37 -7.18
C ASP A 155 3.45 -3.78 -6.73
N ASN A 156 2.73 -4.52 -7.59
CA ASN A 156 1.42 -5.09 -7.25
C ASN A 156 1.51 -6.19 -6.19
N PHE A 157 2.52 -7.07 -6.22
CA PHE A 157 2.68 -8.15 -5.25
C PHE A 157 3.12 -7.64 -3.88
N ALA A 158 4.00 -6.63 -3.82
CA ALA A 158 4.37 -5.96 -2.58
C ALA A 158 3.13 -5.35 -1.91
N SER A 159 2.27 -4.67 -2.69
CA SER A 159 1.01 -4.15 -2.17
C SER A 159 0.04 -5.24 -1.68
N TYR A 160 0.03 -6.41 -2.33
CA TYR A 160 -0.81 -7.53 -1.91
C TYR A 160 -0.31 -8.19 -0.62
N ILE A 161 1.00 -8.41 -0.49
CA ILE A 161 1.62 -8.96 0.73
C ILE A 161 1.37 -8.01 1.91
N GLU A 162 1.54 -6.71 1.71
CA GLU A 162 1.30 -5.71 2.75
C GLU A 162 -0.17 -5.77 3.23
N SER A 163 -1.12 -5.79 2.29
CA SER A 163 -2.56 -5.92 2.63
C SER A 163 -2.94 -7.27 3.27
N THR A 164 -2.21 -8.35 2.97
CA THR A 164 -2.48 -9.69 3.51
C THR A 164 -1.82 -9.88 4.88
N VAL A 165 -0.63 -9.33 5.10
CA VAL A 165 0.04 -9.36 6.41
C VAL A 165 -0.73 -8.53 7.42
N GLU A 166 -1.26 -7.36 7.04
CA GLU A 166 -2.13 -6.56 7.90
C GLU A 166 -3.41 -7.31 8.28
N ASN A 167 -4.12 -7.88 7.30
CA ASN A 167 -5.34 -8.66 7.58
C ASN A 167 -5.06 -9.95 8.38
N ALA A 168 -3.93 -10.62 8.16
CA ALA A 168 -3.55 -11.81 8.89
C ALA A 168 -3.05 -11.51 10.31
N MET A 169 -2.40 -10.35 10.54
CA MET A 169 -2.01 -9.89 11.86
C MET A 169 -3.23 -9.50 12.70
N ASP A 170 -4.24 -8.87 12.11
CA ASP A 170 -5.52 -8.61 12.78
C ASP A 170 -6.30 -9.89 13.12
N ALA A 171 -6.26 -10.91 12.24
CA ALA A 171 -6.97 -12.17 12.46
C ALA A 171 -6.25 -13.14 13.42
N ALA A 172 -4.92 -13.14 13.46
CA ALA A 172 -4.12 -14.05 14.29
C ALA A 172 -3.76 -13.47 15.66
N PHE A 173 -3.64 -12.14 15.76
CA PHE A 173 -3.38 -11.40 16.98
C PHE A 173 -4.50 -10.38 17.21
N GLY A 174 -5.74 -10.87 17.28
CA GLY A 174 -6.82 -10.07 17.87
C GLY A 174 -6.37 -9.51 19.23
N PRO A 175 -6.83 -8.31 19.62
CA PRO A 175 -6.32 -7.63 20.79
C PRO A 175 -6.40 -8.56 22.00
N PHE A 176 -5.30 -8.69 22.74
CA PHE A 176 -5.28 -9.33 24.05
C PHE A 176 -6.24 -8.57 24.97
N SER A 177 -7.53 -8.92 24.92
CA SER A 177 -8.52 -8.52 25.89
C SER A 177 -8.42 -9.51 27.04
N ASP A 178 -7.96 -9.01 28.17
CA ASP A 178 -8.09 -9.64 29.47
C ASP A 178 -9.57 -10.03 29.72
N GLY A 179 -9.81 -11.33 29.85
CA GLY A 179 -10.94 -11.91 30.59
C GLY A 179 -12.36 -11.84 30.01
N SER A 180 -12.77 -12.84 29.21
CA SER A 180 -14.03 -13.58 29.45
C SER A 180 -14.12 -14.83 28.55
N TRP A 181 -13.99 -16.01 29.15
CA TRP A 181 -14.30 -17.28 28.47
C TRP A 181 -15.81 -17.54 28.52
N GLY A 182 -16.46 -17.51 27.36
CA GLY A 182 -17.82 -18.00 27.22
C GLY A 182 -18.42 -17.82 25.83
N GLY A 183 -18.55 -18.92 25.07
CA GLY A 183 -19.70 -19.11 24.19
C GLY A 183 -19.46 -19.22 22.68
N SER A 184 -19.59 -20.45 22.19
CA SER A 184 -19.96 -20.89 20.82
C SER A 184 -19.02 -20.57 19.64
N SER A 185 -18.19 -21.57 19.33
CA SER A 185 -17.48 -21.77 18.07
C SER A 185 -18.44 -21.89 16.88
N SER A 186 -18.38 -20.91 15.97
CA SER A 186 -18.75 -21.10 14.56
C SER A 186 -17.42 -21.23 13.81
N GLY A 187 -17.16 -22.41 13.23
CA GLY A 187 -15.88 -22.71 12.58
C GLY A 187 -15.57 -21.80 11.39
N PRO A 188 -14.28 -21.57 11.07
CA PRO A 188 -13.88 -20.74 9.95
C PRO A 188 -14.40 -21.35 8.65
N THR A 189 -15.09 -20.54 7.86
CA THR A 189 -15.49 -20.89 6.50
C THR A 189 -14.21 -21.08 5.69
N SER A 190 -14.04 -22.26 5.09
CA SER A 190 -12.93 -22.59 4.22
C SER A 190 -13.00 -21.78 2.92
N GLN A 191 -12.69 -20.49 2.97
CA GLN A 191 -12.32 -19.73 1.79
C GLN A 191 -10.80 -19.87 1.66
N ALA A 192 -10.37 -20.69 0.70
CA ALA A 192 -8.96 -20.91 0.47
C ALA A 192 -8.27 -19.56 0.19
N PRO A 193 -7.13 -19.27 0.82
CA PRO A 193 -6.46 -17.97 0.72
C PRO A 193 -5.73 -17.76 -0.62
N PHE A 194 -6.05 -18.56 -1.63
CA PHE A 194 -5.37 -18.54 -2.92
C PHE A 194 -6.40 -18.45 -4.05
N PRO A 195 -6.22 -17.56 -5.04
CA PRO A 195 -7.03 -17.55 -6.24
C PRO A 195 -6.84 -18.84 -7.06
N SER A 196 -7.84 -19.18 -7.88
CA SER A 196 -7.78 -20.31 -8.82
C SER A 196 -6.60 -20.15 -9.78
N GLY A 197 -5.67 -21.10 -9.77
CA GLY A 197 -4.44 -21.08 -10.57
C GLY A 197 -3.13 -21.11 -9.76
N PHE A 198 -3.19 -21.06 -8.43
CA PHE A 198 -2.01 -21.26 -7.59
C PHE A 198 -1.48 -22.71 -7.64
N PRO A 199 -0.15 -22.93 -7.69
CA PRO A 199 0.45 -24.26 -7.91
C PRO A 199 0.24 -25.29 -6.78
N PHE A 200 -0.46 -24.93 -5.70
CA PHE A 200 -0.72 -25.79 -4.53
C PHE A 200 -2.20 -25.85 -4.08
N GLY A 201 -3.16 -25.34 -4.86
CA GLY A 201 -4.59 -25.33 -4.49
C GLY A 201 -5.29 -26.69 -4.68
N SER A 202 -5.93 -27.21 -3.63
CA SER A 202 -6.62 -28.50 -3.61
C SER A 202 -7.89 -28.53 -4.49
N ASP A 203 -7.94 -29.47 -5.43
CA ASP A 203 -9.10 -29.81 -6.24
C ASP A 203 -10.03 -30.76 -5.44
N ASP A 204 -10.90 -30.21 -4.60
CA ASP A 204 -11.76 -31.02 -3.73
C ASP A 204 -13.18 -31.20 -4.32
N GLY A 205 -13.29 -32.24 -5.14
CA GLY A 205 -14.56 -32.77 -5.62
C GLY A 205 -15.43 -33.32 -4.49
N ARG A 206 -16.68 -32.85 -4.39
CA ARG A 206 -17.75 -33.57 -3.68
C ARG A 206 -19.14 -32.99 -4.03
N ASN A 207 -19.80 -33.58 -5.04
CA ASN A 207 -21.26 -33.51 -5.14
C ASN A 207 -21.85 -34.92 -4.98
N ARG A 208 -22.36 -35.21 -3.78
CA ARG A 208 -23.12 -36.43 -3.47
C ARG A 208 -24.53 -36.05 -3.00
N ASN A 209 -25.49 -36.50 -3.81
CA ASN A 209 -26.71 -37.22 -3.41
C ASN A 209 -27.99 -36.37 -3.19
N ARG A 210 -29.01 -36.56 -4.03
CA ARG A 210 -30.06 -37.59 -3.80
C ARG A 210 -31.14 -37.66 -4.89
N LYS A 211 -31.32 -38.90 -5.36
CA LYS A 211 -32.58 -39.61 -5.66
C LYS A 211 -33.58 -38.98 -6.63
N ASN A 212 -33.76 -39.63 -7.78
CA ASN A 212 -35.08 -40.18 -8.07
C ASN A 212 -34.99 -41.61 -8.60
N SER A 213 -35.85 -42.45 -8.05
CA SER A 213 -35.98 -43.89 -8.30
C SER A 213 -37.01 -44.17 -9.39
N ARG A 214 -36.88 -45.36 -10.00
CA ARG A 214 -37.79 -46.08 -10.93
C ARG A 214 -37.41 -45.89 -12.39
N THR A 215 -37.29 -46.92 -13.24
CA THR A 215 -37.53 -48.37 -13.15
C THR A 215 -36.80 -48.99 -14.34
N LYS A 216 -36.24 -50.19 -14.16
CA LYS A 216 -35.68 -51.01 -15.24
C LYS A 216 -36.76 -51.28 -16.29
N ASN A 217 -36.40 -51.14 -17.57
CA ASN A 217 -36.93 -51.99 -18.63
C ASN A 217 -35.86 -52.21 -19.70
N TYR A 218 -35.49 -53.47 -19.86
CA TYR A 218 -34.64 -53.98 -20.94
C TYR A 218 -35.48 -54.22 -22.20
N LYS A 219 -34.96 -53.74 -23.34
CA LYS A 219 -35.19 -54.13 -24.75
C LYS A 219 -34.46 -53.04 -25.56
N GLY A 220 -33.54 -53.27 -26.48
CA GLY A 220 -33.27 -54.38 -27.37
C GLY A 220 -32.96 -53.76 -28.75
N TRP A 221 -31.98 -54.35 -29.46
CA TRP A 221 -31.57 -54.16 -30.87
C TRP A 221 -30.54 -53.03 -31.11
N ALA A 222 -29.30 -53.30 -31.54
CA ALA A 222 -28.82 -53.99 -32.75
C ALA A 222 -29.17 -53.24 -34.04
N GLN A 223 -28.20 -52.50 -34.59
CA GLN A 223 -27.41 -52.87 -35.77
C GLN A 223 -26.19 -51.94 -35.88
#